data_AF-A0A7Y9DR39-F1
#
_entry.id   AF-A0A7Y9DR39-F1
#
_cell.length_a   1.000
_cell.length_b   1.000
_cell.length_c   1.000
_cell.angle_alpha   90.00
_cell.angle_beta   90.00
_cell.angle_gamma   90.00
#
_symmetry.space_group_name_H-M   'P 1'
#
loop_
_entity.id
_entity.type
_entity.pdbx_description
1 polymer ?
#
loop_
_entity_poly.entity_id
_entity_poly.type
_entity_poly.pdbx_seq_one_letter_code
_entity_poly.pdbx_strand_id
1 'polypeptide(L)'
;MDDELSRAFAALADPIRRDIVARLTADDMTVTELAAHHAVSLQAVSKHLRVLEAAGLISRRRDGQQRWAHLEVDVFDLLTGWIDTYRRRAELRHQRLDDVLRRQP
;
A
#
# COMPACT_ATOMS: atom_id res chain seq x y z
N MET A 1 9.14 -3.91 -14.40
CA MET A 1 7.75 -3.80 -13.89
C MET A 1 7.52 -4.60 -12.62
N ASP A 2 8.12 -5.78 -12.43
CA ASP A 2 7.92 -6.57 -11.20
C ASP A 2 8.53 -5.97 -9.92
N ASP A 3 9.55 -5.14 -10.03
CA ASP A 3 10.35 -4.69 -8.88
C ASP A 3 9.62 -3.66 -7.98
N GLU A 4 8.94 -2.68 -8.58
CA GLU A 4 8.20 -1.65 -7.86
C GLU A 4 6.90 -2.19 -7.24
N LEU A 5 6.12 -2.94 -8.03
CA LEU A 5 4.90 -3.57 -7.56
C LEU A 5 5.18 -4.59 -6.44
N SER A 6 6.25 -5.39 -6.57
CA SER A 6 6.66 -6.32 -5.51
C SER A 6 7.07 -5.60 -4.23
N ARG A 7 7.82 -4.49 -4.34
CA ARG A 7 8.15 -3.64 -3.18
C ARG A 7 6.90 -3.09 -2.51
N ALA A 8 5.95 -2.58 -3.28
CA ALA A 8 4.70 -2.04 -2.76
C ALA A 8 3.87 -3.12 -2.05
N PHE A 9 3.70 -4.30 -2.63
CA PHE A 9 3.01 -5.41 -1.96
C PHE A 9 3.74 -5.90 -0.71
N ALA A 10 5.06 -6.05 -0.76
CA ALA A 10 5.86 -6.45 0.40
C ALA A 10 5.77 -5.40 1.53
N ALA A 11 5.77 -4.11 1.18
CA ALA A 11 5.56 -3.03 2.12
C ALA A 11 4.14 -3.08 2.70
N LEU A 12 3.10 -3.26 1.90
CA LEU A 12 1.72 -3.33 2.37
C LEU A 12 1.34 -4.65 3.06
N ALA A 13 2.22 -5.66 3.10
CA ALA A 13 1.95 -6.93 3.79
C ALA A 13 1.88 -6.80 5.32
N ASP A 14 2.47 -5.74 5.89
CA ASP A 14 2.54 -5.49 7.34
C ASP A 14 1.39 -4.60 7.84
N PRO A 15 0.72 -4.97 8.95
CA PRO A 15 -0.44 -4.22 9.44
C PRO A 15 -0.11 -2.82 9.96
N ILE A 16 1.07 -2.61 10.58
CA ILE A 16 1.48 -1.28 11.05
C ILE A 16 1.74 -0.37 9.84
N ARG A 17 2.38 -0.89 8.79
CA ARG A 17 2.59 -0.12 7.56
C ARG A 17 1.28 0.25 6.88
N ARG A 18 0.28 -0.65 6.86
CA ARG A 18 -1.06 -0.33 6.35
C ARG A 18 -1.78 0.72 7.19
N ASP A 19 -1.66 0.67 8.52
CA ASP A 19 -2.26 1.69 9.39
C ASP A 19 -1.60 3.06 9.20
N ILE A 20 -0.27 3.13 9.07
CA ILE A 20 0.46 4.37 8.73
C ILE A 20 -0.08 4.95 7.41
N VAL A 21 -0.15 4.13 6.35
CA VAL A 21 -0.70 4.54 5.06
C VAL A 21 -2.13 5.08 5.21
N ALA A 22 -2.98 4.36 5.94
CA ALA A 22 -4.38 4.75 6.16
C ALA A 22 -4.55 6.03 6.99
N ARG A 23 -3.54 6.44 7.77
CA ARG A 23 -3.55 7.74 8.47
C ARG A 23 -3.12 8.87 7.55
N LEU A 24 -2.09 8.61 6.74
CA LEU A 24 -1.55 9.58 5.78
C LEU A 24 -2.50 9.87 4.61
N THR A 25 -3.58 9.09 4.45
CA THR A 25 -4.68 9.45 3.52
C THR A 25 -5.52 10.61 4.03
N ALA A 26 -5.54 10.88 5.34
CA ALA A 26 -6.27 12.00 5.92
C ALA A 26 -5.43 13.28 5.91
N ASP A 27 -4.18 13.21 6.39
CA ASP A 27 -3.27 14.36 6.47
C ASP A 27 -1.80 13.92 6.57
N ASP A 28 -0.89 14.84 6.24
CA ASP A 28 0.54 14.68 6.53
C ASP A 28 0.78 14.62 8.04
N MET A 29 1.67 13.72 8.46
CA MET A 29 1.97 13.53 9.88
C MET A 29 3.46 13.45 10.13
N THR A 30 3.88 13.91 11.31
CA THR A 30 5.25 13.74 11.78
C THR A 30 5.51 12.30 12.23
N VAL A 31 6.78 11.90 12.22
CA VAL A 31 7.21 10.58 12.74
C VAL A 31 6.76 10.38 14.20
N THR A 32 6.76 11.44 15.00
CA THR A 32 6.37 11.39 16.41
C THR A 32 4.87 11.17 16.57
N GLU A 33 4.04 11.86 15.78
CA GLU A 33 2.59 11.67 15.77
C GLU A 33 2.22 10.26 15.30
N LEU A 34 2.84 9.78 14.22
CA LEU A 34 2.65 8.40 13.76
C LEU A 34 3.04 7.38 14.84
N ALA A 35 4.14 7.62 15.57
CA ALA A 35 4.55 6.73 16.65
C ALA A 35 3.59 6.73 17.83
N ALA A 36 2.91 7.83 18.13
CA ALA A 36 1.93 7.91 19.22
C ALA A 36 0.73 6.97 19.03
N HIS A 37 0.46 6.52 17.81
CA HIS A 37 -0.65 5.62 17.48
C HIS A 37 -0.34 4.13 17.64
N HIS A 38 0.89 3.78 18.01
CA HIS A 38 1.33 2.39 18.07
C HIS A 38 2.05 2.10 19.39
N ALA A 39 1.86 0.90 19.93
CA ALA A 39 2.59 0.40 21.10
C ALA A 39 4.01 -0.08 20.72
N VAL A 40 4.71 0.66 19.86
CA VAL A 40 6.08 0.34 19.41
C VAL A 40 6.98 1.57 19.56
N SER A 41 8.29 1.35 19.54
CA SER A 41 9.24 2.45 19.67
C SER A 41 9.25 3.37 18.45
N LEU A 42 9.68 4.63 18.64
CA LEU A 42 9.93 5.58 17.56
C LEU A 42 10.91 5.02 16.51
N GLN A 43 11.88 4.21 16.94
CA GLN A 43 12.83 3.53 16.06
C GLN A 43 12.14 2.47 15.19
N ALA A 44 11.18 1.74 15.74
CA ALA A 44 10.37 0.78 15.00
C ALA A 44 9.53 1.49 13.93
N VAL A 45 8.81 2.55 14.28
CA VAL A 45 8.06 3.38 13.30
C VAL A 45 8.98 3.96 12.23
N SER A 46 10.15 4.47 12.61
CA SER A 46 11.15 4.95 11.65
C SER A 46 11.64 3.87 10.68
N LYS A 47 11.65 2.60 11.09
CA LYS A 47 11.95 1.46 10.20
C LYS A 47 10.79 1.19 9.24
N HIS A 48 9.55 1.21 9.72
CA HIS A 48 8.36 1.08 8.88
C HIS A 48 8.32 2.17 7.80
N LEU A 49 8.58 3.43 8.17
CA LEU A 49 8.61 4.55 7.25
C LEU A 49 9.72 4.44 6.20
N ARG A 50 10.88 3.89 6.54
CA ARG A 50 11.95 3.64 5.54
C ARG A 50 11.53 2.60 4.51
N VAL A 51 10.81 1.56 4.92
CA VAL A 51 10.31 0.54 3.99
C VAL A 51 9.23 1.12 3.08
N LEU A 52 8.31 1.92 3.62
CA LEU A 52 7.26 2.59 2.84
C LEU A 52 7.86 3.58 1.82
N GLU A 53 8.83 4.39 2.24
CA GLU A 53 9.51 5.34 1.35
C GLU A 53 10.30 4.63 0.24
N ALA A 54 11.02 3.56 0.57
CA ALA A 54 11.72 2.75 -0.44
C ALA A 54 10.78 2.04 -1.43
N ALA A 55 9.52 1.84 -1.06
CA ALA A 55 8.48 1.30 -1.92
C ALA A 55 7.70 2.39 -2.69
N GLY A 56 8.06 3.67 -2.54
CA GLY A 56 7.36 4.79 -3.19
C GLY A 56 5.96 5.06 -2.66
N LEU A 57 5.60 4.51 -1.49
CA LEU A 57 4.28 4.71 -0.88
C LEU A 57 4.18 6.03 -0.10
N ILE A 58 5.31 6.57 0.33
CA ILE A 58 5.39 7.84 1.05
C ILE A 58 6.63 8.61 0.62
N SER A 59 6.61 9.92 0.81
CA SER A 59 7.81 10.75 0.87
C SER A 59 8.02 11.30 2.27
N ARG A 60 9.26 11.71 2.57
CA ARG A 60 9.58 12.37 3.83
C ARG A 60 10.30 13.68 3.61
N ARG A 61 9.90 14.70 4.37
CA ARG A 61 10.56 16.02 4.38
C ARG A 61 10.94 16.42 5.80
N ARG A 62 11.96 17.27 5.90
CA ARG A 62 12.33 17.92 7.16
C ARG A 62 11.80 19.35 7.15
N ASP A 63 11.15 19.73 8.23
CA ASP A 63 10.76 21.10 8.52
C ASP A 63 11.25 21.45 9.93
N GLY A 64 12.33 22.23 9.99
CA GLY A 64 13.09 22.45 11.22
C GLY A 64 13.56 21.13 11.86
N GLN A 65 13.09 20.88 13.09
CA GLN A 65 13.39 19.65 13.85
C GLN A 65 12.41 18.50 13.55
N GLN A 66 11.29 18.77 12.87
CA GLN A 66 10.25 17.79 12.61
C GLN A 66 10.52 17.03 11.31
N ARG A 67 10.19 15.75 11.31
CA ARG A 67 10.24 14.87 10.13
C ARG A 67 8.82 14.53 9.76
N TRP A 68 8.37 15.05 8.63
CA TRP A 68 7.03 14.84 8.09
C TRP A 68 7.04 13.68 7.10
N ALA A 69 5.95 12.93 7.08
CA ALA A 69 5.64 11.91 6.09
C ALA A 69 4.39 12.33 5.31
N HIS A 70 4.43 12.14 3.99
CA HIS A 70 3.35 12.42 3.05
C HIS A 70 3.03 11.15 2.25
N LEU A 71 1.76 10.91 1.94
CA LEU A 71 1.35 9.78 1.11
C LEU A 71 1.58 10.06 -0.38
N GLU A 72 2.22 9.14 -1.08
CA GLU A 72 2.38 9.22 -2.54
C GLU A 72 1.30 8.38 -3.22
N VAL A 73 0.50 9.01 -4.09
CA VAL A 73 -0.69 8.37 -4.70
C VAL A 73 -0.35 7.49 -5.90
N ASP A 74 0.73 7.80 -6.62
CA ASP A 74 1.06 7.18 -7.91
C ASP A 74 1.21 5.65 -7.83
N VAL A 75 1.79 5.14 -6.74
CA VAL A 75 1.99 3.69 -6.59
C VAL A 75 0.68 2.92 -6.33
N PHE A 76 -0.36 3.61 -5.83
CA PHE A 76 -1.69 3.01 -5.64
C PHE A 76 -2.41 2.77 -6.97
N ASP A 77 -2.18 3.62 -7.96
CA ASP A 77 -2.73 3.41 -9.31
C ASP A 77 -2.13 2.15 -9.95
N LEU A 78 -0.83 1.93 -9.77
CA LEU A 78 -0.14 0.72 -10.21
C LEU A 78 -0.71 -0.54 -9.53
N LEU A 79 -0.87 -0.51 -8.20
CA LEU A 79 -1.45 -1.61 -7.43
C LEU A 79 -2.89 -1.91 -7.87
N THR A 80 -3.71 -0.88 -7.99
CA THR A 80 -5.13 -1.00 -8.35
C THR A 80 -5.27 -1.54 -9.77
N GLY A 81 -4.50 -1.02 -10.73
CA GLY A 81 -4.52 -1.51 -12.11
C GLY A 81 -4.11 -2.98 -12.24
N TRP A 82 -3.13 -3.43 -11.45
CA TRP A 82 -2.76 -4.85 -11.40
C TRP A 82 -3.90 -5.71 -10.82
N ILE A 83 -4.46 -5.34 -9.66
CA ILE A 83 -5.55 -6.08 -9.01
C ILE A 83 -6.76 -6.19 -9.95
N ASP A 84 -7.15 -5.08 -10.56
CA ASP A 84 -8.28 -4.95 -11.46
C ASP A 84 -8.10 -5.79 -12.74
N THR A 85 -6.88 -5.83 -13.30
CA THR A 85 -6.53 -6.72 -14.42
C THR A 85 -6.73 -8.19 -14.09
N TYR A 86 -6.26 -8.64 -12.93
CA TYR A 86 -6.40 -10.04 -12.53
C TYR A 86 -7.83 -10.38 -12.10
N ARG A 87 -8.56 -9.44 -11.48
CA ARG A 87 -10.00 -9.58 -11.18
C ARG A 87 -10.80 -9.85 -12.46
N ARG A 88 -10.67 -8.98 -13.47
CA ARG A 88 -11.35 -9.16 -14.77
C ARG A 88 -11.04 -10.51 -15.41
N ARG A 89 -9.77 -10.93 -15.37
CA ARG A 89 -9.37 -12.24 -15.93
C ARG A 89 -10.03 -13.40 -15.18
N ALA A 90 -10.13 -13.32 -13.85
CA ALA A 90 -10.79 -14.34 -13.05
C ALA A 90 -12.31 -14.40 -13.33
N GLU A 91 -12.96 -13.25 -13.50
CA GLU A 91 -14.38 -13.13 -13.86
C GLU A 91 -14.66 -13.73 -15.24
N LEU A 92 -13.86 -13.39 -16.25
CA LEU A 92 -13.98 -13.98 -17.60
C LEU A 92 -13.80 -15.50 -17.59
N ARG A 93 -12.92 -16.03 -16.74
CA ARG A 93 -12.76 -17.48 -16.56
C ARG A 93 -14.01 -18.12 -15.96
N HIS A 94 -14.64 -17.48 -14.96
CA HIS A 94 -15.88 -17.97 -14.38
C HIS A 94 -17.04 -17.96 -15.39
N GLN A 95 -17.21 -16.88 -16.16
CA GLN A 95 -18.25 -16.79 -17.18
C GLN A 95 -18.15 -17.92 -18.23
N ARG A 96 -16.93 -18.29 -18.63
CA ARG A 96 -16.72 -19.42 -19.56
C ARG A 96 -17.15 -20.76 -18.96
N LEU A 97 -16.96 -20.97 -17.66
CA LEU A 97 -17.40 -22.19 -16.98
C LEU A 97 -18.93 -22.25 -16.91
N ASP A 98 -19.58 -21.14 -16.57
CA ASP A 98 -21.04 -21.04 -16.54
C ASP A 98 -21.67 -21.31 -17.91
N ASP A 99 -21.06 -20.78 -18.97
CA ASP A 99 -21.54 -21.01 -20.34
C ASP A 99 -21.41 -22.48 -20.77
N VAL A 100 -20.39 -23.21 -20.31
CA VAL A 100 -20.24 -24.65 -20.58
C VAL A 100 -21.28 -25.47 -19.80
N LEU A 101 -21.53 -25.14 -18.53
CA LEU A 101 -22.54 -25.80 -17.71
C LEU A 101 -23.96 -25.57 -18.24
N ARG A 102 -24.27 -24.38 -18.76
CA ARG A 102 -25.56 -24.07 -19.40
C ARG A 102 -25.74 -24.75 -20.76
N ARG A 103 -24.65 -25.22 -21.39
CA ARG A 103 -24.67 -25.88 -22.70
C ARG A 103 -24.67 -27.41 -22.61
N GLN A 104 -24.60 -28.00 -21.42
CA GLN A 104 -24.86 -29.43 -21.22
C GLN A 104 -26.36 -29.66 -20.98
N PRO A 105 -27.06 -30.44 -21.84
CA PRO A 105 -28.45 -30.84 -21.61
C PRO A 105 -28.59 -31.88 -20.50
#